data_AF-A0A7S4R062-F1
#
_entry.id   AF-A0A7S4R062-F1
#
_cell.length_a   1.000
_cell.length_b   1.000
_cell.length_c   1.000
_cell.angle_alpha   90.00
_cell.angle_beta   90.00
_cell.angle_gamma   90.00
#
_symmetry.space_group_name_H-M   'P 1'
#
loop_
_entity.id
_entity.type
_entity.pdbx_description
1 polymer ?
#
loop_
_entity_poly.entity_id
_entity_poly.type
_entity_poly.pdbx_seq_one_letter_code
_entity_poly.pdbx_strand_id
1 'polypeptide(L)'
;MTSRTSLERQLSVLAHGSRTRSDENFRAPLVLAHALRNEILSQRSGDRIKTRRADTKTPMHPNEERVLYRYVTEFITAFHGLKKLVTTPFPFPLVQMGRTFLFVYTYTLPFALAHSMHHPLGAMLMIFFITYGYLGLEYVAMELDDPFGDDPNDFDDLGLARVVFEDIYMNIYKVDGKESLHILRHQVAERLEKSGALEDLRSSICEDMMHTSLDVLSAS
;
A
#
# COMPACT_ATOMS: atom_id res chain seq x y z
N MET A 1 21.67 15.32 -2.36
CA MET A 1 22.18 14.10 -1.69
C MET A 1 22.57 14.33 -0.21
N THR A 2 22.92 15.53 0.22
CA THR A 2 23.31 15.87 1.62
C THR A 2 22.17 15.90 2.64
N SER A 3 20.92 16.12 2.22
CA SER A 3 19.77 16.22 3.16
C SER A 3 19.35 14.87 3.75
N ARG A 4 19.34 13.80 2.93
CA ARG A 4 18.89 12.47 3.36
C ARG A 4 19.79 11.88 4.45
N THR A 5 21.11 12.00 4.33
CA THR A 5 22.08 11.52 5.32
C THR A 5 21.99 12.30 6.64
N SER A 6 21.67 13.60 6.60
CA SER A 6 21.46 14.41 7.80
C SER A 6 20.18 14.00 8.54
N LEU A 7 19.10 13.80 7.81
CA LEU A 7 17.77 13.45 8.35
C LEU A 7 17.77 12.03 8.89
N GLU A 8 18.36 11.06 8.19
CA GLU A 8 18.49 9.69 8.69
C GLU A 8 19.33 9.61 9.96
N ARG A 9 20.41 10.40 10.04
CA ARG A 9 21.23 10.53 11.24
C ARG A 9 20.49 11.21 12.40
N GLN A 10 19.65 12.21 12.11
CA GLN A 10 18.79 12.82 13.14
C GLN A 10 17.71 11.85 13.64
N LEU A 11 17.09 11.08 12.76
CA LEU A 11 16.07 10.09 13.11
C LEU A 11 16.66 8.82 13.75
N SER A 12 17.95 8.52 13.55
CA SER A 12 18.63 7.46 14.28
C SER A 12 18.96 7.88 15.71
N VAL A 13 19.30 9.15 15.95
CA VAL A 13 19.48 9.71 17.31
C VAL A 13 18.17 9.71 18.10
N LEU A 14 17.03 9.89 17.43
CA LEU A 14 15.70 9.82 18.03
C LEU A 14 15.13 8.38 18.09
N ALA A 15 15.90 7.37 17.69
CA ALA A 15 15.46 5.98 17.69
C ALA A 15 15.46 5.38 19.09
N HIS A 16 14.33 4.82 19.52
CA HIS A 16 14.19 4.12 20.79
C HIS A 16 14.48 2.62 20.63
N GLY A 17 15.68 2.25 20.14
CA GLY A 17 16.13 0.85 20.01
C GLY A 17 16.45 0.38 18.59
N SER A 18 16.85 -0.91 18.47
CA SER A 18 17.07 -1.59 17.19
C SER A 18 15.74 -1.81 16.49
N ARG A 19 15.66 -1.45 15.20
CA ARG A 19 14.44 -1.53 14.39
C ARG A 19 14.44 -2.77 13.51
N THR A 20 13.27 -3.35 13.30
CA THR A 20 13.10 -4.40 12.30
C THR A 20 13.01 -3.79 10.90
N ARG A 21 13.24 -4.59 9.86
CA ARG A 21 13.07 -4.17 8.45
C ARG A 21 11.64 -3.67 8.18
N SER A 22 10.64 -4.26 8.84
CA SER A 22 9.24 -3.82 8.73
C SER A 22 9.03 -2.41 9.30
N ASP A 23 9.65 -2.12 10.46
CA ASP A 23 9.62 -0.78 11.06
C ASP A 23 10.27 0.27 10.15
N GLU A 24 11.31 -0.12 9.41
CA GLU A 24 11.96 0.74 8.41
C GLU A 24 11.07 1.00 7.19
N ASN A 25 10.36 -0.03 6.70
CA ASN A 25 9.41 0.12 5.59
C ASN A 25 8.28 1.10 5.95
N PHE A 26 7.69 0.98 7.15
CA PHE A 26 6.67 1.92 7.63
C PHE A 26 7.19 3.35 7.83
N ARG A 27 8.51 3.57 7.81
CA ARG A 27 9.12 4.89 7.97
C ARG A 27 9.27 5.62 6.63
N ALA A 28 9.35 4.93 5.51
CA ALA A 28 9.55 5.56 4.20
C ALA A 28 8.46 6.62 3.86
N PRO A 29 7.15 6.36 4.08
CA PRO A 29 6.10 7.36 3.87
C PRO A 29 6.22 8.56 4.81
N LEU A 30 6.63 8.34 6.07
CA LEU A 30 6.84 9.40 7.05
C LEU A 30 8.00 10.32 6.66
N VAL A 31 9.10 9.74 6.17
CA VAL A 31 10.27 10.48 5.69
C VAL A 31 9.92 11.28 4.44
N LEU A 32 9.18 10.69 3.50
CA LEU A 32 8.68 11.39 2.31
C LEU A 32 7.84 12.60 2.71
N ALA A 33 6.85 12.42 3.57
CA ALA A 33 5.98 13.51 3.98
C ALA A 33 6.73 14.61 4.76
N HIS A 34 7.72 14.24 5.58
CA HIS A 34 8.60 15.22 6.23
C HIS A 34 9.44 16.01 5.22
N ALA A 35 10.00 15.33 4.21
CA ALA A 35 10.76 15.98 3.14
C ALA A 35 9.88 16.96 2.34
N LEU A 36 8.65 16.55 1.98
CA LEU A 36 7.69 17.41 1.30
C LEU A 36 7.30 18.64 2.14
N ARG A 37 7.02 18.45 3.44
CA ARG A 37 6.72 19.57 4.35
C ARG A 37 7.87 20.55 4.44
N ASN A 38 9.11 20.07 4.56
CA ASN A 38 10.28 20.94 4.61
C ASN A 38 10.46 21.72 3.31
N GLU A 39 10.24 21.09 2.15
CA GLU A 39 10.33 21.76 0.86
C GLU A 39 9.26 22.85 0.71
N ILE A 40 8.01 22.56 1.08
CA ILE A 40 6.90 23.53 1.07
C ILE A 40 7.22 24.72 1.99
N LEU A 41 7.71 24.45 3.21
CA LEU A 41 8.01 25.49 4.20
C LEU A 41 9.29 26.28 3.92
N SER A 42 10.27 25.70 3.21
CA SER A 42 11.52 26.39 2.85
C SER A 42 11.29 27.63 1.99
N GLN A 43 10.16 27.68 1.27
CA GLN A 43 9.73 28.85 0.49
C GLN A 43 9.44 30.07 1.37
N ARG A 44 9.03 29.85 2.62
CA ARG A 44 8.70 30.91 3.59
C ARG A 44 9.93 31.50 4.28
N SER A 45 10.98 30.69 4.48
CA SER A 45 12.13 31.08 5.31
C SER A 45 13.20 31.89 4.55
N GLY A 46 13.05 32.11 3.24
CA GLY A 46 14.05 32.79 2.41
C GLY A 46 15.39 32.04 2.31
N ASP A 47 15.52 30.89 2.97
CA ASP A 47 16.73 30.09 3.02
C ASP A 47 16.76 29.19 1.78
N ARG A 48 17.23 29.81 0.68
CA ARG A 48 17.36 29.18 -0.64
C ARG A 48 18.31 27.98 -0.53
N ILE A 49 17.78 26.78 -0.33
CA ILE A 49 18.43 25.60 -0.88
C ILE A 49 18.56 25.88 -2.38
N LYS A 50 19.80 25.91 -2.86
CA LYS A 50 20.19 26.23 -4.24
C LYS A 50 19.68 25.15 -5.21
N THR A 51 18.37 24.94 -5.31
CA THR A 51 17.79 24.19 -6.41
C THR A 51 18.01 25.03 -7.67
N ARG A 52 18.68 24.39 -8.62
CA ARG A 52 19.17 24.93 -9.88
C ARG A 52 18.01 25.12 -10.85
N ARG A 53 17.01 25.94 -10.51
CA ARG A 53 15.96 26.37 -11.44
C ARG A 53 15.86 27.88 -11.39
N ALA A 54 16.32 28.50 -12.48
CA ALA A 54 16.39 29.94 -12.67
C ALA A 54 15.08 30.54 -13.22
N ASP A 55 13.96 29.80 -13.15
CA ASP A 55 12.69 30.13 -13.80
C ASP A 55 11.52 30.44 -12.84
N THR A 56 11.58 30.04 -11.57
CA THR A 56 10.50 30.34 -10.60
C THR A 56 10.75 31.71 -9.97
N LYS A 57 10.40 32.77 -10.71
CA LYS A 57 10.66 34.18 -10.31
C LYS A 57 9.67 34.72 -9.26
N THR A 58 8.67 33.95 -8.85
CA THR A 58 7.65 34.38 -7.88
C THR A 58 7.47 33.34 -6.78
N PRO A 59 7.53 33.73 -5.49
CA PRO A 59 7.17 32.83 -4.39
C PRO A 59 5.71 32.39 -4.54
N MET A 60 5.41 31.14 -4.20
CA MET A 60 4.05 30.60 -4.21
C MET A 60 3.12 31.46 -3.35
N HIS A 61 1.87 31.60 -3.78
CA HIS A 61 0.89 32.35 -2.99
C HIS A 61 0.62 31.61 -1.67
N PRO A 62 0.44 32.28 -0.52
CA PRO A 62 0.23 31.61 0.78
C PRO A 62 -0.94 30.61 0.80
N ASN A 63 -1.97 30.85 -0.03
CA ASN A 63 -3.08 29.91 -0.19
C ASN A 63 -2.66 28.60 -0.89
N GLU A 64 -1.76 28.66 -1.87
CA GLU A 64 -1.25 27.47 -2.58
C GLU A 64 -0.38 26.64 -1.66
N GLU A 65 0.50 27.29 -0.87
CA GLU A 65 1.31 26.64 0.16
C GLU A 65 0.43 25.87 1.17
N ARG A 66 -0.62 26.53 1.67
CA ARG A 66 -1.58 25.91 2.61
C ARG A 66 -2.27 24.70 1.98
N VAL A 67 -2.65 24.78 0.71
CA VAL A 67 -3.30 23.68 -0.02
C VAL A 67 -2.34 22.50 -0.17
N LEU A 68 -1.09 22.73 -0.57
CA LEU A 68 -0.06 21.68 -0.64
C LEU A 68 0.20 21.04 0.73
N TYR A 69 0.32 21.85 1.78
CA TYR A 69 0.51 21.34 3.14
C TYR A 69 -0.67 20.46 3.61
N ARG A 70 -1.89 20.82 3.21
CA ARG A 70 -3.10 20.03 3.47
C ARG A 70 -2.99 18.67 2.78
N TYR A 71 -2.62 18.60 1.51
CA TYR A 71 -2.45 17.32 0.79
C TYR A 71 -1.42 16.39 1.46
N VAL A 72 -0.29 16.93 1.93
CA VAL A 72 0.69 16.12 2.67
C VAL A 72 0.12 15.59 3.99
N THR A 73 -0.75 16.36 4.64
CA THR A 73 -1.42 15.94 5.87
C THR A 73 -2.50 14.88 5.60
N GLU A 74 -3.25 15.02 4.51
CA GLU A 74 -4.21 14.01 4.03
C GLU A 74 -3.50 12.69 3.69
N PHE A 75 -2.37 12.75 2.97
CA PHE A 75 -1.52 11.58 2.69
C PHE A 75 -1.09 10.85 3.98
N ILE A 76 -0.57 11.59 4.97
CA ILE A 76 -0.18 11.00 6.25
C ILE A 76 -1.38 10.40 6.98
N THR A 77 -2.55 11.05 6.93
CA THR A 77 -3.76 10.57 7.60
C THR A 77 -4.23 9.26 6.99
N ALA A 78 -4.24 9.17 5.65
CA ALA A 78 -4.54 7.93 4.92
C ALA A 78 -3.54 6.82 5.27
N PHE A 79 -2.24 7.12 5.28
CA PHE A 79 -1.19 6.15 5.65
C PHE A 79 -1.38 5.61 7.08
N HIS A 80 -1.69 6.46 8.06
CA HIS A 80 -1.98 5.99 9.42
C HIS A 80 -3.26 5.16 9.49
N GLY A 81 -4.26 5.47 8.67
CA GLY A 81 -5.47 4.67 8.52
C GLY A 81 -5.13 3.25 8.04
N LEU A 82 -4.37 3.15 6.95
CA LEU A 82 -3.92 1.87 6.41
C LEU A 82 -3.07 1.11 7.42
N LYS A 83 -2.13 1.78 8.09
CA LYS A 83 -1.31 1.14 9.14
C LYS A 83 -2.18 0.52 10.23
N LYS A 84 -3.23 1.22 10.69
CA LYS A 84 -4.14 0.66 11.71
C LYS A 84 -4.83 -0.60 11.21
N LEU A 85 -5.26 -0.65 9.95
CA LEU A 85 -5.89 -1.83 9.38
C LEU A 85 -4.90 -3.02 9.38
N VAL A 86 -3.69 -2.80 8.85
CA VAL A 86 -2.66 -3.85 8.76
C VAL A 86 -2.15 -4.31 10.13
N THR A 87 -2.03 -3.40 11.11
CA THR A 87 -1.45 -3.75 12.43
C THR A 87 -2.49 -4.21 13.47
N THR A 88 -3.79 -4.16 13.16
CA THR A 88 -4.85 -4.52 14.10
C THR A 88 -5.56 -5.78 13.62
N PRO A 89 -4.98 -6.97 13.82
CA PRO A 89 -5.63 -8.22 13.46
C PRO A 89 -6.88 -8.44 14.33
N PHE A 90 -7.80 -9.28 13.85
CA PHE A 90 -8.93 -9.69 14.68
C PHE A 90 -8.44 -10.34 15.98
N PRO A 91 -9.15 -10.13 17.11
CA PRO A 91 -8.77 -10.74 18.36
C PRO A 91 -8.74 -12.27 18.22
N PHE A 92 -7.56 -12.87 18.40
CA PHE A 92 -7.38 -14.32 18.29
C PHE A 92 -8.42 -15.15 19.08
N PRO A 93 -8.80 -14.79 20.33
CA PRO A 93 -9.83 -15.53 21.06
C PRO A 93 -11.19 -15.53 20.37
N LEU A 94 -11.55 -14.48 19.63
CA LEU A 94 -12.82 -14.40 18.91
C LEU A 94 -12.85 -15.42 17.77
N VAL A 95 -11.79 -15.47 16.96
CA VAL A 95 -11.64 -16.44 15.87
C VAL A 95 -11.60 -17.87 16.42
N GLN A 96 -10.83 -18.10 17.48
CA GLN A 96 -10.72 -19.42 18.12
C GLN A 96 -12.08 -19.91 18.64
N MET A 97 -12.82 -19.05 19.34
CA MET A 97 -14.14 -19.41 19.87
C MET A 97 -15.14 -19.67 18.75
N GLY A 98 -15.16 -18.83 17.70
CA GLY A 98 -16.02 -19.01 16.53
C GLY A 98 -15.79 -20.37 15.86
N ARG A 99 -14.53 -20.71 15.58
CA ARG A 99 -14.15 -22.00 15.00
C ARG A 99 -14.49 -23.18 15.90
N THR A 100 -14.32 -23.03 17.22
CA THR A 100 -14.69 -24.07 18.19
C THR A 100 -16.19 -24.30 18.20
N PHE A 101 -17.02 -23.25 18.20
CA PHE A 101 -18.48 -23.38 18.11
C PHE A 101 -18.93 -24.03 16.81
N LEU A 102 -18.33 -23.63 15.68
CA LEU A 102 -18.61 -24.22 14.37
C LEU A 102 -18.29 -25.71 14.34
N PHE A 103 -17.15 -26.10 14.92
CA PHE A 103 -16.76 -27.50 15.05
C PHE A 103 -17.76 -28.30 15.90
N VAL A 104 -18.13 -27.78 17.08
CA VAL A 104 -19.10 -28.44 17.96
C VAL A 104 -20.47 -28.56 17.26
N TYR A 105 -20.91 -27.53 16.56
CA TYR A 105 -22.18 -27.53 15.83
C TYR A 105 -22.19 -28.59 14.72
N THR A 106 -21.19 -28.58 13.83
CA THR A 106 -21.10 -29.54 12.72
C THR A 106 -20.91 -30.98 13.21
N TYR A 107 -20.18 -31.18 14.32
CA TYR A 107 -19.99 -32.49 14.94
C TYR A 107 -21.26 -33.04 15.61
N THR A 108 -22.06 -32.18 16.24
CA THR A 108 -23.30 -32.60 16.92
C THR A 108 -24.51 -32.74 15.98
N LEU A 109 -24.47 -32.08 14.82
CA LEU A 109 -25.50 -32.11 13.78
C LEU A 109 -25.97 -33.53 13.36
N PRO A 110 -25.10 -34.52 13.06
CA PRO A 110 -25.55 -35.85 12.69
C PRO A 110 -26.33 -36.56 13.80
N PHE A 111 -25.96 -36.36 15.07
CA PHE A 111 -26.66 -36.96 16.20
C PHE A 111 -28.05 -36.35 16.40
N ALA A 112 -28.19 -35.03 16.20
CA ALA A 112 -29.47 -34.35 16.24
C ALA A 112 -30.44 -34.84 15.15
N LEU A 113 -29.89 -35.14 13.96
CA LEU A 113 -30.69 -35.55 12.81
C LEU A 113 -31.02 -37.03 12.77
N ALA A 114 -30.15 -37.88 13.32
CA ALA A 114 -30.39 -39.31 13.44
C ALA A 114 -31.67 -39.65 14.21
N HIS A 115 -32.06 -38.81 15.19
CA HIS A 115 -33.29 -39.03 15.95
C HIS A 115 -34.53 -38.39 15.30
N SER A 116 -34.33 -37.35 14.48
CA SER A 116 -35.41 -36.49 13.99
C SER A 116 -35.95 -36.90 12.61
N MET A 117 -35.12 -37.54 11.78
CA MET A 117 -35.48 -37.91 10.41
C MET A 117 -35.51 -39.42 10.20
N HIS A 118 -36.64 -39.93 9.72
CA HIS A 118 -36.81 -41.34 9.35
C HIS A 118 -36.19 -41.69 7.99
N HIS A 119 -35.82 -40.70 7.17
CA HIS A 119 -35.25 -40.89 5.84
C HIS A 119 -33.73 -40.59 5.83
N PRO A 120 -32.85 -41.61 5.86
CA PRO A 120 -31.42 -41.42 6.07
C PRO A 120 -30.74 -40.64 4.93
N LEU A 121 -31.18 -40.83 3.68
CA LEU A 121 -30.65 -40.07 2.54
C LEU A 121 -30.99 -38.57 2.64
N GLY A 122 -32.16 -38.23 3.21
CA GLY A 122 -32.56 -36.83 3.39
C GLY A 122 -31.73 -36.14 4.47
N ALA A 123 -31.48 -36.85 5.58
CA ALA A 123 -30.61 -36.38 6.65
C ALA A 123 -29.16 -36.16 6.15
N MET A 124 -28.62 -37.09 5.36
CA MET A 124 -27.28 -36.98 4.80
C MET A 124 -27.13 -35.75 3.89
N LEU A 125 -28.08 -35.53 2.98
CA LEU A 125 -28.08 -34.35 2.11
C LEU A 125 -28.16 -33.06 2.91
N MET A 126 -29.01 -33.01 3.94
CA MET A 126 -29.13 -31.81 4.77
C MET A 126 -27.87 -31.53 5.58
N ILE A 127 -27.24 -32.56 6.16
CA ILE A 127 -25.95 -32.43 6.85
C ILE A 127 -24.89 -31.88 5.88
N PHE A 128 -24.85 -32.40 4.65
CA PHE A 128 -23.93 -31.92 3.62
C PHE A 128 -24.14 -30.43 3.34
N PHE A 129 -25.36 -29.98 3.03
CA PHE A 129 -25.61 -28.57 2.70
C PHE A 129 -25.35 -27.63 3.88
N ILE A 130 -25.76 -28.00 5.10
CA ILE A 130 -25.51 -27.19 6.30
C ILE A 130 -24.01 -27.08 6.55
N THR A 131 -23.29 -28.20 6.53
CA THR A 131 -21.84 -28.23 6.79
C THR A 131 -21.07 -27.48 5.71
N TYR A 132 -21.42 -27.69 4.44
CA TYR A 132 -20.83 -26.97 3.31
C TYR A 132 -21.04 -25.46 3.44
N GLY A 133 -22.27 -25.02 3.79
CA GLY A 133 -22.58 -23.61 3.97
C GLY A 133 -21.77 -22.96 5.08
N TYR A 134 -21.73 -23.58 6.27
CA TYR A 134 -21.02 -22.99 7.41
C TYR A 134 -19.49 -23.09 7.32
N LEU A 135 -18.94 -24.23 6.85
CA LEU A 135 -17.49 -24.34 6.62
C LEU A 135 -17.04 -23.45 5.46
N GLY A 136 -17.84 -23.33 4.40
CA GLY A 136 -17.57 -22.40 3.32
C GLY A 136 -17.57 -20.95 3.79
N LEU A 137 -18.52 -20.57 4.66
CA LEU A 137 -18.55 -19.23 5.25
C LEU A 137 -17.33 -18.94 6.12
N GLU A 138 -16.91 -19.90 6.95
CA GLU A 138 -15.68 -19.78 7.76
C GLU A 138 -14.44 -19.64 6.87
N TYR A 139 -14.38 -20.37 5.76
CA TYR A 139 -13.29 -20.28 4.81
C TYR A 139 -13.22 -18.90 4.14
N VAL A 140 -14.36 -18.38 3.67
CA VAL A 140 -14.44 -17.02 3.11
C VAL A 140 -14.10 -15.97 4.16
N ALA A 141 -14.50 -16.17 5.43
CA ALA A 141 -14.14 -15.25 6.51
C ALA A 141 -12.63 -15.22 6.79
N MET A 142 -11.92 -16.33 6.59
CA MET A 142 -10.44 -16.37 6.68
C MET A 142 -9.79 -15.60 5.54
N GLU A 143 -10.22 -15.80 4.29
CA GLU A 143 -9.67 -15.07 3.14
C GLU A 143 -9.92 -13.56 3.28
N LEU A 144 -11.08 -13.14 3.78
CA LEU A 144 -11.38 -11.72 3.98
C LEU A 144 -10.63 -11.04 5.15
N ASP A 145 -9.93 -11.81 5.99
CA ASP A 145 -9.21 -11.28 7.16
C ASP A 145 -7.87 -10.64 6.78
N ASP A 146 -7.22 -11.11 5.70
CA ASP A 146 -5.93 -10.60 5.22
C ASP A 146 -6.02 -10.08 3.78
N PRO A 147 -6.71 -8.94 3.53
CA PRO A 147 -6.98 -8.45 2.17
C PRO A 147 -5.75 -7.92 1.42
N PHE A 148 -4.58 -7.91 2.06
CA PHE A 148 -3.30 -7.48 1.48
C PHE A 148 -2.31 -8.66 1.37
N GLY A 149 -2.83 -9.89 1.41
CA GLY A 149 -2.07 -11.11 1.22
C GLY A 149 -1.75 -11.40 -0.25
N ASP A 150 -1.52 -12.67 -0.54
CA ASP A 150 -1.18 -13.18 -1.87
C ASP A 150 -2.30 -14.05 -2.47
N ASP A 151 -3.51 -14.04 -1.88
CA ASP A 151 -4.64 -14.83 -2.36
C ASP A 151 -5.25 -14.22 -3.63
N PRO A 152 -5.89 -15.02 -4.52
CA PRO A 152 -6.44 -14.54 -5.78
C PRO A 152 -7.51 -13.45 -5.66
N ASN A 153 -8.11 -13.29 -4.48
CA ASN A 153 -9.16 -12.32 -4.20
C ASN A 153 -8.69 -11.16 -3.32
N ASP A 154 -7.39 -11.07 -3.04
CA ASP A 154 -6.79 -9.94 -2.33
C ASP A 154 -6.66 -8.71 -3.22
N PHE A 155 -6.32 -7.57 -2.60
CA PHE A 155 -6.11 -6.34 -3.34
C PHE A 155 -4.85 -6.41 -4.21
N ASP A 156 -4.98 -5.95 -5.46
CA ASP A 156 -3.84 -5.79 -6.37
C ASP A 156 -3.02 -4.54 -6.00
N ASP A 157 -2.22 -4.66 -4.94
CA ASP A 157 -1.37 -3.60 -4.42
C ASP A 157 -0.33 -3.13 -5.44
N LEU A 158 0.20 -4.06 -6.25
CA LEU A 158 1.18 -3.77 -7.29
C LEU A 158 0.56 -3.02 -8.46
N GLY A 159 -0.65 -3.41 -8.88
CA GLY A 159 -1.42 -2.69 -9.88
C GLY A 159 -1.78 -1.28 -9.42
N LEU A 160 -2.21 -1.12 -8.16
CA LEU A 160 -2.49 0.20 -7.61
C LEU A 160 -1.24 1.08 -7.57
N ALA A 161 -0.09 0.53 -7.15
CA ALA A 161 1.18 1.25 -7.18
C ALA A 161 1.55 1.70 -8.60
N ARG A 162 1.32 0.84 -9.60
CA ARG A 162 1.58 1.17 -11.01
C ARG A 162 0.75 2.36 -11.49
N VAL A 163 -0.55 2.37 -11.18
CA VAL A 163 -1.46 3.48 -11.55
C VAL A 163 -0.97 4.79 -10.92
N VAL A 164 -0.51 4.76 -9.66
CA VAL A 164 0.05 5.94 -8.99
C VAL A 164 1.36 6.41 -9.67
N PHE A 165 2.25 5.49 -10.04
CA PHE A 165 3.47 5.85 -10.78
C PHE A 165 3.14 6.49 -12.13
N GLU A 166 2.18 5.96 -12.87
CA GLU A 166 1.73 6.51 -14.14
C GLU A 166 1.20 7.94 -13.97
N ASP A 167 0.36 8.19 -12.97
CA ASP A 167 -0.15 9.55 -12.70
C ASP A 167 0.99 10.53 -12.36
N ILE A 168 1.95 10.12 -11.54
CA ILE A 168 3.14 10.94 -11.23
C ILE A 168 3.93 11.26 -12.51
N TYR A 169 4.17 10.26 -13.35
CA TYR A 169 4.88 10.43 -14.61
C TYR A 169 4.14 11.36 -15.58
N MET A 170 2.82 11.21 -15.70
CA MET A 170 1.99 12.06 -16.55
C MET A 170 1.98 13.52 -16.07
N ASN A 171 1.90 13.74 -14.76
CA ASN A 171 1.94 15.08 -14.18
C ASN A 171 3.31 15.75 -14.38
N ILE A 172 4.41 15.02 -14.16
CA ILE A 172 5.77 15.53 -14.39
C ILE A 172 6.01 15.82 -15.88
N TYR A 173 5.54 14.94 -16.77
CA TYR A 173 5.63 15.18 -18.20
C TYR A 173 4.94 16.48 -18.62
N LYS A 174 3.74 16.73 -18.10
CA LYS A 174 2.95 17.93 -18.42
C LYS A 174 3.55 19.21 -17.85
N VAL A 175 4.11 19.17 -16.65
CA VAL A 175 4.61 20.37 -15.94
C VAL A 175 6.08 20.67 -16.26
N ASP A 176 6.93 19.63 -16.25
CA ASP A 176 8.39 19.76 -16.33
C ASP A 176 8.98 19.26 -17.66
N GLY A 177 8.14 18.69 -18.52
CA GLY A 177 8.53 18.22 -19.85
C GLY A 177 9.19 16.84 -19.87
N LYS A 178 9.51 16.40 -21.09
CA LYS A 178 9.99 15.05 -21.38
C LYS A 178 11.33 14.71 -20.73
N GLU A 179 12.25 15.67 -20.65
CA GLU A 179 13.60 15.45 -20.08
C GLU A 179 13.53 15.08 -18.59
N SER A 180 12.73 15.82 -17.83
CA SER A 180 12.52 15.59 -16.39
C SER A 180 11.89 14.21 -16.11
N LEU A 181 10.93 13.80 -16.95
CA LEU A 181 10.33 12.47 -16.90
C LEU A 181 11.40 11.38 -17.10
N HIS A 182 12.25 11.50 -18.12
CA HIS A 182 13.30 10.50 -18.39
C HIS A 182 14.28 10.37 -17.23
N ILE A 183 14.68 11.50 -16.63
CA ILE A 183 15.57 11.50 -15.46
C ILE A 183 14.91 10.77 -14.29
N LEU A 184 13.65 11.08 -13.96
CA LEU A 184 12.96 10.41 -12.88
C LEU A 184 12.83 8.91 -13.13
N ARG A 185 12.42 8.53 -14.35
CA ARG A 185 12.25 7.12 -14.73
C ARG A 185 13.55 6.34 -14.57
N HIS A 186 14.67 6.89 -15.03
CA HIS A 186 16.00 6.29 -14.86
C HIS A 186 16.37 6.15 -13.38
N GLN A 187 16.12 7.18 -12.55
CA GLN A 187 16.41 7.12 -11.12
C GLN A 187 15.56 6.08 -10.38
N VAL A 188 14.30 5.90 -10.77
CA VAL A 188 13.42 4.88 -10.20
C VAL A 188 13.91 3.49 -10.60
N ALA A 189 14.22 3.25 -11.87
CA ALA A 189 14.74 1.98 -12.36
C ALA A 189 16.04 1.57 -11.64
N GLU A 190 17.01 2.48 -11.56
CA GLU A 190 18.29 2.24 -10.86
C GLU A 190 18.07 1.89 -9.37
N ARG A 191 17.08 2.51 -8.73
CA ARG A 191 16.75 2.23 -7.32
C ARG A 191 16.02 0.90 -7.14
N LEU A 192 15.16 0.52 -8.08
CA LEU A 192 14.49 -0.79 -8.06
C LEU A 192 15.51 -1.93 -8.20
N GLU A 193 16.47 -1.79 -9.10
CA GLU A 193 17.57 -2.74 -9.27
C GLU A 193 18.39 -2.94 -7.99
N LYS A 194 18.63 -1.86 -7.24
CA LYS A 194 19.38 -1.89 -5.98
C LYS A 194 18.56 -2.43 -4.80
N SER A 195 17.24 -2.30 -4.82
CA SER A 195 16.38 -2.61 -3.68
C SER A 195 16.09 -4.11 -3.56
N GLY A 196 16.18 -4.88 -4.65
CA GLY A 196 15.96 -6.34 -4.68
C GLY A 196 14.58 -6.80 -4.19
N ALA A 197 13.66 -5.86 -3.89
CA ALA A 197 12.46 -6.12 -3.08
C ALA A 197 11.17 -6.20 -3.90
N LEU A 198 11.20 -5.91 -5.20
CA LEU A 198 10.03 -6.03 -6.09
C LEU A 198 10.49 -6.52 -7.47
N GLU A 199 10.74 -7.82 -7.61
CA GLU A 199 11.07 -8.41 -8.91
C GLU A 199 9.91 -8.30 -9.90
N ASP A 200 8.66 -8.40 -9.43
CA ASP A 200 7.45 -8.31 -10.26
C ASP A 200 7.15 -6.88 -10.75
N LEU A 201 7.37 -5.86 -9.90
CA LEU A 201 7.27 -4.48 -10.34
C LEU A 201 8.45 -4.12 -11.26
N ARG A 202 9.64 -4.70 -11.02
CA ARG A 202 10.82 -4.52 -11.87
C ARG A 202 10.60 -5.10 -13.26
N SER A 203 10.11 -6.32 -13.41
CA SER A 203 9.85 -6.94 -14.71
C SER A 203 8.83 -6.10 -15.51
N SER A 204 7.74 -5.69 -14.86
CA SER A 204 6.69 -4.96 -15.56
C SER A 204 7.04 -3.49 -15.88
N ILE A 205 7.71 -2.75 -14.97
CA ILE A 205 8.19 -1.39 -15.27
C ILE A 205 9.30 -1.42 -16.33
N CYS A 206 10.16 -2.45 -16.32
CA CYS A 206 11.19 -2.62 -17.35
C CYS A 206 10.62 -3.01 -18.72
N GLU A 207 9.58 -3.83 -18.79
CA GLU A 207 8.87 -4.12 -20.05
C GLU A 207 8.21 -2.86 -20.62
N ASP A 208 7.52 -2.07 -19.79
CA ASP A 208 7.01 -0.76 -20.19
C ASP A 208 8.14 0.24 -20.52
N MET A 209 9.36 0.08 -19.97
CA MET A 209 10.53 0.87 -20.39
C MET A 209 10.93 0.63 -21.84
N MET A 210 10.63 -0.54 -22.39
CA MET A 210 10.91 -0.87 -23.78
C MET A 210 9.74 -0.57 -24.73
N HIS A 211 8.49 -0.65 -24.28
CA HIS A 211 7.33 -0.55 -25.17
C HIS A 211 6.66 0.84 -25.22
N THR A 212 6.63 1.63 -24.14
CA THR A 212 5.88 2.91 -24.12
C THR A 212 6.65 4.11 -24.73
N SER A 213 7.85 3.90 -25.26
CA SER A 213 8.67 4.97 -25.87
C SER A 213 8.27 5.34 -27.30
N LEU A 214 7.38 4.60 -27.97
CA LEU A 214 7.10 4.82 -29.40
C LEU A 214 5.65 5.19 -29.74
N ASP A 215 4.62 4.68 -29.07
CA ASP A 215 3.27 4.75 -29.68
C ASP A 215 2.31 5.80 -29.09
N VAL A 216 2.34 6.10 -27.79
CA VAL A 216 1.32 6.98 -27.17
C VAL A 216 1.68 8.48 -27.26
N LEU A 217 2.97 8.81 -27.26
CA LEU A 217 3.45 10.20 -27.36
C LEU A 217 3.82 10.65 -28.79
N SER A 218 3.76 9.73 -29.77
CA SER A 218 3.91 10.03 -31.21
C SER A 218 2.57 10.30 -31.89
N ALA A 219 1.44 10.06 -31.21
CA ALA A 219 0.09 10.14 -31.75
C ALA A 219 -0.71 11.36 -31.25
N SER A 220 -0.06 12.33 -30.58
CA SER A 220 -0.60 13.63 -30.17
C SER A 220 0.36 14.74 -30.52
#